data_AF-A0A1H3BE70-F1
#
_entry.id   AF-A0A1H3BE70-F1
#
_cell.length_a   1.000
_cell.length_b   1.000
_cell.length_c   1.000
_cell.angle_alpha   90.00
_cell.angle_beta   90.00
_cell.angle_gamma   90.00
#
_symmetry.space_group_name_H-M   'P 1'
#
loop_
_entity.id
_entity.type
_entity.pdbx_description
1 polymer ?
#
loop_
_entity_poly.entity_id
_entity_poly.type
_entity_poly.pdbx_seq_one_letter_code
_entity_poly.pdbx_strand_id
1 'polypeptide(L)'
;MLRRVKREDNIIYRLLIVLFILIISISYTSIKTNNGIIEVFSNKRELPIYSVETEEKKVAISFDAAWGDNYTLGILDILDRYNIKSTFFLVGFWVDKYPEHVKEIYKRGHDVGNHSTNHPYMTKLSDEEIVKELNITAEKIEKLINERPTLFRPPFGDYNDRVINLCRENGYYVIQWDVDSLDWKELGVQPVVDRVTRNVQKGSIILFHNNAKYVLDYLPIVIERLQAEGYEIVPISKLIYKDNFYIDNTGRQKINE
;
A
#
# COMPACT_ATOMS: atom_id res chain seq x y z
N MET A 1 69.09 -50.24 -1.29
CA MET A 1 68.61 -49.13 -0.42
C MET A 1 68.46 -47.91 -1.33
N LEU A 2 67.24 -47.51 -1.78
CA LEU A 2 66.90 -46.24 -2.48
C LEU A 2 65.52 -46.29 -3.20
N ARG A 3 64.40 -46.55 -2.50
CA ARG A 3 63.05 -46.46 -3.11
C ARG A 3 61.95 -45.80 -2.27
N ARG A 4 62.27 -45.26 -1.09
CA ARG A 4 61.26 -44.74 -0.14
C ARG A 4 61.01 -43.23 -0.24
N VAL A 5 61.90 -42.46 -0.88
CA VAL A 5 61.85 -40.98 -0.87
C VAL A 5 60.82 -40.40 -1.87
N LYS A 6 60.59 -41.05 -3.02
CA LYS A 6 59.76 -40.48 -4.12
C LYS A 6 58.24 -40.48 -3.89
N ARG A 7 57.74 -41.13 -2.83
CA ARG A 7 56.30 -41.34 -2.60
C ARG A 7 55.68 -40.28 -1.68
N GLU A 8 56.48 -39.70 -0.77
CA GLU A 8 56.04 -38.66 0.16
C GLU A 8 55.92 -37.29 -0.53
N ASP A 9 56.85 -36.95 -1.43
CA ASP A 9 56.79 -35.72 -2.24
C ASP A 9 55.49 -35.60 -3.04
N ASN A 10 55.02 -36.72 -3.61
CA ASN A 10 53.77 -36.76 -4.37
C ASN A 10 52.52 -36.50 -3.53
N ILE A 11 52.56 -36.79 -2.22
CA ILE A 11 51.44 -36.52 -1.32
C ILE A 11 51.41 -35.04 -0.96
N ILE A 12 52.56 -34.43 -0.69
CA ILE A 12 52.68 -32.99 -0.40
C ILE A 12 52.22 -32.16 -1.61
N TYR A 13 52.64 -32.51 -2.83
CA TYR A 13 52.18 -31.83 -4.04
C TYR A 13 50.66 -31.96 -4.25
N ARG A 14 50.06 -33.12 -3.97
CA ARG A 14 48.60 -33.30 -4.04
C ARG A 14 47.86 -32.47 -3.00
N LEU A 15 48.38 -32.38 -1.77
CA LEU A 15 47.80 -31.55 -0.72
C LEU A 15 47.88 -30.06 -1.08
N LEU A 16 49.00 -29.60 -1.66
CA LEU A 16 49.15 -28.22 -2.12
C LEU A 16 48.19 -27.88 -3.27
N ILE A 17 47.98 -28.79 -4.21
CA ILE A 17 46.99 -28.61 -5.30
C ILE A 17 45.57 -28.51 -4.73
N VAL A 18 45.20 -29.38 -3.79
CA VAL A 18 43.88 -29.34 -3.14
C VAL A 18 43.68 -28.03 -2.37
N LEU A 19 44.69 -27.58 -1.64
CA LEU A 19 44.64 -26.32 -0.90
C LEU A 19 44.50 -25.12 -1.84
N PHE A 20 45.20 -25.13 -2.98
CA PHE A 20 45.11 -24.08 -4.00
C PHE A 20 43.73 -24.02 -4.64
N ILE A 21 43.13 -25.18 -4.97
CA ILE A 21 41.75 -25.24 -5.49
C ILE A 21 40.74 -24.74 -4.44
N LEU A 22 40.92 -25.08 -3.17
CA LEU A 22 40.09 -24.57 -2.08
C LEU A 22 40.20 -23.05 -1.94
N ILE A 23 41.40 -22.48 -2.01
CA ILE A 23 41.61 -21.03 -1.95
C ILE A 23 40.96 -20.33 -3.15
N ILE A 24 41.07 -20.88 -4.36
CA ILE A 24 40.41 -20.34 -5.56
C ILE A 24 38.88 -20.41 -5.40
N SER A 25 38.35 -21.54 -4.92
CA SER A 25 36.92 -21.72 -4.69
C SER A 25 36.38 -20.74 -3.64
N ILE A 26 37.09 -20.59 -2.52
CA ILE A 26 36.76 -19.63 -1.46
C ILE A 26 36.87 -18.19 -1.96
N SER A 27 37.89 -17.85 -2.75
CA SER A 27 38.04 -16.51 -3.32
C SER A 27 36.95 -16.20 -4.34
N TYR A 28 36.63 -17.16 -5.22
CA TYR A 28 35.58 -17.04 -6.22
C TYR A 28 34.20 -16.90 -5.57
N THR A 29 33.91 -17.71 -4.55
CA THR A 29 32.68 -17.58 -3.76
C THR A 29 32.67 -16.26 -3.02
N SER A 30 33.70 -15.89 -2.27
CA SER A 30 33.73 -14.62 -1.49
C SER A 30 33.52 -13.38 -2.38
N ILE A 31 34.15 -13.32 -3.57
CA ILE A 31 33.96 -12.24 -4.55
C ILE A 31 32.52 -12.21 -5.08
N LYS A 32 31.96 -13.36 -5.47
CA LYS A 32 30.59 -13.45 -6.00
C LYS A 32 29.52 -13.19 -4.93
N THR A 33 29.77 -13.63 -3.71
CA THR A 33 28.83 -13.48 -2.59
C THR A 33 28.84 -12.05 -2.07
N ASN A 34 29.99 -11.36 -2.00
CA ASN A 34 30.03 -9.95 -1.58
C ASN A 34 29.19 -9.04 -2.49
N ASN A 35 29.28 -9.21 -3.81
CA ASN A 35 28.53 -8.36 -4.74
C ASN A 35 27.02 -8.62 -4.67
N GLY A 36 26.57 -9.88 -4.55
CA GLY A 36 25.14 -10.23 -4.47
C GLY A 36 24.52 -10.03 -3.09
N ILE A 37 25.28 -10.17 -2.00
CA ILE A 37 24.81 -9.91 -0.64
C ILE A 37 24.64 -8.40 -0.46
N ILE A 38 25.63 -7.58 -0.81
CA ILE A 38 25.55 -6.13 -0.57
C ILE A 38 24.36 -5.51 -1.32
N GLU A 39 24.05 -5.94 -2.54
CA GLU A 39 22.86 -5.47 -3.29
C GLU A 39 21.53 -5.88 -2.64
N VAL A 40 21.42 -7.12 -2.14
CA VAL A 40 20.20 -7.65 -1.49
C VAL A 40 19.98 -7.05 -0.09
N PHE A 41 21.05 -6.66 0.60
CA PHE A 41 20.98 -6.03 1.93
C PHE A 41 20.98 -4.49 1.88
N SER A 42 21.28 -3.85 0.74
CA SER A 42 21.39 -2.38 0.60
C SER A 42 20.12 -1.68 0.09
N ASN A 43 19.24 -2.34 -0.65
CA ASN A 43 18.05 -1.67 -1.16
C ASN A 43 16.92 -1.73 -0.12
N LYS A 44 16.81 -0.65 0.67
CA LYS A 44 15.62 -0.39 1.49
C LYS A 44 14.43 -0.28 0.52
N ARG A 45 13.58 -1.32 0.50
CA ARG A 45 12.37 -1.35 -0.32
C ARG A 45 11.50 -0.14 -0.01
N GLU A 46 10.99 0.51 -1.05
CA GLU A 46 10.10 1.65 -0.90
C GLU A 46 8.68 1.14 -0.73
N LEU A 47 8.11 1.44 0.44
CA LEU A 47 6.78 0.98 0.82
C LEU A 47 5.78 2.13 0.88
N PRO A 48 4.53 1.90 0.48
CA PRO A 48 3.42 2.81 0.77
C PRO A 48 3.02 2.73 2.25
N ILE A 49 2.11 3.62 2.66
CA ILE A 49 1.54 3.64 4.01
C ILE A 49 0.43 2.58 4.10
N TYR A 50 0.69 1.50 4.83
CA TYR A 50 -0.29 0.45 5.14
C TYR A 50 -1.08 0.76 6.41
N SER A 51 -0.41 1.35 7.41
CA SER A 51 -0.97 1.75 8.71
C SER A 51 -0.10 2.84 9.33
N VAL A 52 -0.54 3.41 10.45
CA VAL A 52 0.16 4.49 11.16
C VAL A 52 0.50 4.04 12.59
N GLU A 53 1.69 4.38 13.09
CA GLU A 53 2.02 4.26 14.50
C GLU A 53 1.42 5.43 15.26
N THR A 54 0.50 5.16 16.18
CA THR A 54 -0.13 6.17 17.02
C THR A 54 -0.62 5.55 18.32
N GLU A 55 -0.57 6.33 19.40
CA GLU A 55 -1.15 5.96 20.68
C GLU A 55 -2.65 6.23 20.76
N GLU A 56 -3.17 7.06 19.87
CA GLU A 56 -4.60 7.35 19.78
C GLU A 56 -5.34 6.14 19.19
N LYS A 57 -6.53 5.83 19.71
CA LYS A 57 -7.42 4.85 19.09
C LYS A 57 -8.07 5.44 17.84
N LYS A 58 -7.28 5.68 16.79
CA LYS A 58 -7.75 6.17 15.51
C LYS A 58 -7.61 5.09 14.44
N VAL A 59 -8.57 5.02 13.54
CA VAL A 59 -8.53 4.18 12.33
C VAL A 59 -9.11 4.95 11.15
N ALA A 60 -8.77 4.54 9.93
CA ALA A 60 -9.37 5.09 8.73
C ALA A 60 -10.16 4.02 7.99
N ILE A 61 -11.40 4.36 7.63
CA ILE A 61 -12.18 3.61 6.63
C ILE A 61 -11.91 4.27 5.27
N SER A 62 -11.76 3.45 4.23
CA SER A 62 -11.57 3.93 2.86
C SER A 62 -12.34 3.10 1.85
N PHE A 63 -12.72 3.74 0.74
CA PHE A 63 -13.48 3.12 -0.35
C PHE A 63 -12.78 3.30 -1.69
N ASP A 64 -12.50 2.21 -2.37
CA ASP A 64 -12.05 2.25 -3.77
C ASP A 64 -13.28 2.30 -4.69
N ALA A 65 -13.32 3.32 -5.56
CA ALA A 65 -14.41 3.56 -6.51
C ALA A 65 -13.90 3.41 -7.94
N ALA A 66 -13.87 2.17 -8.40
CA ALA A 66 -13.50 1.83 -9.77
C ALA A 66 -14.74 1.67 -10.67
N TRP A 67 -15.77 0.94 -10.25
CA TRP A 67 -16.92 0.64 -11.10
C TRP A 67 -18.24 0.83 -10.38
N GLY A 68 -19.21 1.45 -11.05
CA GLY A 68 -20.56 1.63 -10.50
C GLY A 68 -20.61 2.60 -9.31
N ASP A 69 -21.81 3.09 -9.04
CA ASP A 69 -22.06 4.14 -8.05
C ASP A 69 -23.25 3.84 -7.15
N ASN A 70 -23.94 2.72 -7.38
CA ASN A 70 -25.25 2.37 -6.82
C ASN A 70 -25.38 2.56 -5.30
N TYR A 71 -24.31 2.38 -4.54
CA TYR A 71 -24.33 2.51 -3.08
C TYR A 71 -23.61 3.76 -2.56
N THR A 72 -23.01 4.59 -3.43
CA THR A 72 -22.17 5.73 -3.01
C THR A 72 -22.95 6.70 -2.14
N LEU A 73 -24.13 7.15 -2.57
CA LEU A 73 -24.95 8.08 -1.76
C LEU A 73 -25.42 7.43 -0.45
N GLY A 74 -25.79 6.15 -0.48
CA GLY A 74 -26.18 5.43 0.75
C GLY A 74 -25.02 5.28 1.74
N ILE A 75 -23.80 5.07 1.24
CA ILE A 75 -22.57 5.09 2.06
C ILE A 75 -22.43 6.47 2.69
N LEU A 76 -22.51 7.56 1.91
CA LEU A 76 -22.38 8.92 2.43
C LEU A 76 -23.43 9.24 3.52
N ASP A 77 -24.68 8.81 3.31
CA ASP A 77 -25.74 9.00 4.30
C ASP A 77 -25.48 8.22 5.60
N ILE A 78 -24.89 7.02 5.51
CA ILE A 78 -24.42 6.27 6.69
C ILE A 78 -23.29 7.02 7.38
N LEU A 79 -22.26 7.47 6.64
CA LEU A 79 -21.13 8.19 7.22
C LEU A 79 -21.58 9.46 7.97
N ASP A 80 -22.53 10.22 7.40
CA ASP A 80 -23.10 11.40 8.05
C ASP A 80 -23.91 11.05 9.29
N ARG A 81 -24.71 9.96 9.27
CA ARG A 81 -25.47 9.49 10.44
C ARG A 81 -24.57 9.21 11.64
N TYR A 82 -23.39 8.62 11.40
CA TYR A 82 -22.42 8.32 12.45
C TYR A 82 -21.43 9.48 12.70
N ASN A 83 -21.58 10.60 12.01
CA ASN A 83 -20.70 11.78 12.09
C ASN A 83 -19.22 11.44 11.85
N ILE A 84 -18.95 10.59 10.86
CA ILE A 84 -17.58 10.20 10.49
C ILE A 84 -17.24 10.69 9.09
N LYS A 85 -15.94 10.93 8.85
CA LYS A 85 -15.41 11.23 7.52
C LYS A 85 -14.45 10.13 7.09
N SER A 86 -14.48 9.80 5.80
CA SER A 86 -13.77 8.68 5.18
C SER A 86 -12.94 9.18 3.99
N THR A 87 -12.19 8.28 3.37
CA THR A 87 -11.44 8.55 2.13
C THR A 87 -12.01 7.74 0.97
N PHE A 88 -12.18 8.36 -0.20
CA PHE A 88 -12.62 7.70 -1.42
C PHE A 88 -11.54 7.81 -2.50
N PHE A 89 -11.01 6.68 -2.98
CA PHE A 89 -10.04 6.64 -4.08
C PHE A 89 -10.78 6.44 -5.40
N LEU A 90 -10.74 7.45 -6.27
CA LEU A 90 -11.57 7.50 -7.47
C LEU A 90 -10.75 7.23 -8.73
N VAL A 91 -11.25 6.33 -9.58
CA VAL A 91 -10.65 6.09 -10.91
C VAL A 91 -11.11 7.17 -11.89
N GLY A 92 -10.21 7.61 -12.79
CA GLY A 92 -10.48 8.72 -13.72
C GLY A 92 -11.71 8.55 -14.61
N PHE A 93 -12.03 7.33 -15.08
CA PHE A 93 -13.27 7.09 -15.84
C PHE A 93 -14.52 7.06 -14.95
N TRP A 94 -14.38 6.76 -13.66
CA TRP A 94 -15.47 6.85 -12.69
C TRP A 94 -15.80 8.33 -12.42
N VAL A 95 -14.77 9.17 -12.29
CA VAL A 95 -14.89 10.63 -12.15
C VAL A 95 -15.63 11.24 -13.34
N ASP A 96 -15.32 10.82 -14.57
CA ASP A 96 -16.03 11.29 -15.78
C ASP A 96 -17.52 10.91 -15.77
N LYS A 97 -17.82 9.70 -15.29
CA LYS A 97 -19.18 9.16 -15.32
C LYS A 97 -20.07 9.70 -14.19
N TYR A 98 -19.48 10.00 -13.03
CA TYR A 98 -20.21 10.37 -11.82
C TYR A 98 -19.68 11.68 -11.18
N PRO A 99 -19.56 12.79 -11.94
CA PRO A 99 -18.95 14.02 -11.44
C PRO A 99 -19.72 14.63 -10.26
N GLU A 100 -21.04 14.46 -10.21
CA GLU A 100 -21.85 14.96 -9.09
C GLU A 100 -21.60 14.17 -7.80
N HIS A 101 -21.28 12.88 -7.88
CA HIS A 101 -20.89 12.10 -6.71
C HIS A 101 -19.51 12.53 -6.20
N VAL A 102 -18.56 12.87 -7.08
CA VAL A 102 -17.26 13.43 -6.68
C VAL A 102 -17.45 14.70 -5.87
N LYS A 103 -18.28 15.63 -6.38
CA LYS A 103 -18.60 16.89 -5.69
C LYS A 103 -19.29 16.65 -4.35
N GLU A 104 -20.23 15.70 -4.28
CA GLU A 104 -20.95 15.40 -3.06
C GLU A 104 -20.05 14.76 -1.99
N ILE A 105 -19.16 13.83 -2.38
CA ILE A 105 -18.14 13.25 -1.50
C ILE A 105 -17.31 14.37 -0.86
N TYR A 106 -16.77 15.27 -1.69
CA TYR A 106 -15.95 16.38 -1.21
C TYR A 106 -16.73 17.39 -0.36
N LYS A 107 -17.92 17.78 -0.81
CA LYS A 107 -18.80 18.72 -0.09
C LYS A 107 -19.18 18.22 1.30
N ARG A 108 -19.34 16.91 1.48
CA ARG A 108 -19.59 16.28 2.78
C ARG A 108 -18.34 16.16 3.65
N GLY A 109 -17.18 16.63 3.19
CA GLY A 109 -15.93 16.71 3.96
C GLY A 109 -15.13 15.41 3.99
N HIS A 110 -15.34 14.52 3.03
CA HIS A 110 -14.52 13.32 2.86
C HIS A 110 -13.28 13.62 2.02
N ASP A 111 -12.21 12.86 2.24
CA ASP A 111 -11.05 12.94 1.35
C ASP A 111 -11.42 12.36 -0.03
N VAL A 112 -11.02 13.06 -1.09
CA VAL A 112 -11.02 12.56 -2.45
C VAL A 112 -9.59 12.22 -2.86
N GLY A 113 -9.30 10.93 -3.01
CA GLY A 113 -8.02 10.38 -3.44
C GLY A 113 -8.02 9.95 -4.90
N ASN A 114 -6.83 9.79 -5.45
CA ASN A 114 -6.60 9.34 -6.83
C ASN A 114 -6.42 7.81 -6.88
N HIS A 115 -7.09 7.13 -7.82
CA HIS A 115 -6.98 5.69 -8.03
C HIS A 115 -6.58 5.32 -9.46
N SER A 116 -5.73 6.14 -10.10
CA SER A 116 -5.33 6.09 -11.51
C SER A 116 -6.46 6.44 -12.48
N THR A 117 -6.13 6.57 -13.76
CA THR A 117 -7.10 6.92 -14.80
C THR A 117 -7.85 5.71 -15.33
N ASN A 118 -7.13 4.62 -15.59
CA ASN A 118 -7.65 3.43 -16.28
C ASN A 118 -7.62 2.16 -15.43
N HIS A 119 -7.26 2.25 -14.15
CA HIS A 119 -7.10 1.11 -13.25
C HIS A 119 -6.11 0.03 -13.76
N PRO A 120 -4.89 0.38 -14.24
CA PRO A 120 -3.92 -0.58 -14.75
C PRO A 120 -3.07 -1.20 -13.63
N TYR A 121 -2.37 -2.29 -13.93
CA TYR A 121 -1.21 -2.72 -13.13
C TYR A 121 -0.07 -1.72 -13.32
N MET A 122 0.11 -0.80 -12.36
CA MET A 122 1.07 0.31 -12.45
C MET A 122 2.51 -0.17 -12.72
N THR A 123 2.89 -1.34 -12.23
CA THR A 123 4.23 -1.90 -12.42
C THR A 123 4.54 -2.28 -13.87
N LYS A 124 3.51 -2.41 -14.72
CA LYS A 124 3.64 -2.77 -16.15
C LYS A 124 3.80 -1.58 -17.09
N LEU A 125 3.68 -0.37 -16.56
CA LEU A 125 3.72 0.87 -17.32
C LEU A 125 5.14 1.45 -17.39
N SER A 126 5.38 2.31 -18.39
CA SER A 126 6.53 3.22 -18.41
C SER A 126 6.36 4.34 -17.36
N ASP A 127 7.43 5.07 -17.08
CA ASP A 127 7.39 6.16 -16.10
C ASP A 127 6.47 7.29 -16.58
N GLU A 128 6.49 7.60 -17.88
CA GLU A 128 5.60 8.58 -18.51
C GLU A 128 4.13 8.14 -18.45
N GLU A 129 3.86 6.84 -18.64
CA GLU A 129 2.52 6.27 -18.52
C GLU A 129 2.00 6.34 -17.08
N ILE A 130 2.85 6.04 -16.08
CA ILE A 130 2.51 6.21 -14.65
C ILE A 130 2.15 7.66 -14.36
N VAL A 131 3.00 8.61 -14.76
CA VAL A 131 2.77 10.04 -14.53
C VAL A 131 1.48 10.51 -15.22
N LYS A 132 1.18 9.99 -16.41
CA LYS A 132 -0.06 10.27 -17.13
C LYS A 132 -1.29 9.73 -16.40
N GLU A 133 -1.23 8.49 -15.91
CA GLU A 133 -2.29 7.86 -15.10
C GLU A 133 -2.60 8.69 -13.85
N LEU A 134 -1.56 9.21 -13.19
CA LEU A 134 -1.69 10.08 -12.02
C LEU A 134 -2.30 11.44 -12.40
N ASN A 135 -1.72 12.15 -13.37
CA ASN A 135 -2.06 13.55 -13.63
C ASN A 135 -3.43 13.73 -14.28
N ILE A 136 -3.84 12.86 -15.21
CA ILE A 136 -5.16 12.98 -15.86
C ILE A 136 -6.27 12.90 -14.82
N THR A 137 -6.20 11.94 -13.89
CA THR A 137 -7.22 11.80 -12.84
C THR A 137 -7.17 12.95 -11.84
N ALA A 138 -5.97 13.41 -11.48
CA ALA A 138 -5.81 14.55 -10.59
C ALA A 138 -6.45 15.82 -11.16
N GLU A 139 -6.20 16.13 -12.44
CA GLU A 139 -6.77 17.29 -13.13
C GLU A 139 -8.30 17.20 -13.23
N LYS A 140 -8.85 16.01 -13.46
CA LYS A 140 -10.30 15.81 -13.50
C LYS A 140 -10.94 16.08 -12.13
N ILE A 141 -10.35 15.54 -11.06
CA ILE A 141 -10.80 15.79 -9.69
C ILE A 141 -10.69 17.28 -9.37
N GLU A 142 -9.53 17.88 -9.60
CA GLU A 142 -9.25 19.30 -9.32
C GLU A 142 -10.23 20.24 -10.04
N LYS A 143 -10.59 19.95 -11.30
CA LYS A 143 -11.61 20.73 -12.03
C LYS A 143 -13.00 20.68 -11.41
N LEU A 144 -13.35 19.60 -10.69
CA LEU A 144 -14.67 19.44 -10.09
C LEU A 144 -14.76 20.06 -8.69
N ILE A 145 -13.68 19.98 -7.91
CA ILE A 145 -13.69 20.34 -6.48
C ILE A 145 -12.74 21.48 -6.11
N ASN A 146 -11.97 22.01 -7.07
CA ASN A 146 -10.93 23.04 -6.88
C ASN A 146 -9.84 22.66 -5.88
N GLU A 147 -9.62 21.35 -5.68
CA GLU A 147 -8.56 20.81 -4.84
C GLU A 147 -7.92 19.62 -5.54
N ARG A 148 -6.59 19.63 -5.61
CA ARG A 148 -5.81 18.54 -6.20
C ARG A 148 -5.65 17.42 -5.17
N PRO A 149 -5.97 16.15 -5.52
CA PRO A 149 -5.82 15.04 -4.59
C PRO A 149 -4.33 14.84 -4.23
N THR A 150 -4.06 14.58 -2.96
CA THR A 150 -2.70 14.30 -2.43
C THR A 150 -2.52 12.86 -1.98
N LEU A 151 -3.60 12.07 -1.93
CA LEU A 151 -3.57 10.65 -1.62
C LEU A 151 -3.69 9.85 -2.92
N PHE A 152 -2.83 8.84 -3.10
CA PHE A 152 -2.92 7.90 -4.21
C PHE A 152 -2.91 6.47 -3.70
N ARG A 153 -3.78 5.62 -4.24
CA ARG A 153 -3.76 4.18 -4.03
C ARG A 153 -3.53 3.48 -5.37
N PRO A 154 -2.48 2.66 -5.53
CA PRO A 154 -2.27 1.89 -6.76
C PRO A 154 -3.39 0.86 -6.96
N PRO A 155 -3.98 0.75 -8.16
CA PRO A 155 -4.91 -0.32 -8.50
C PRO A 155 -4.37 -1.71 -8.17
N PHE A 156 -5.25 -2.61 -7.71
CA PHE A 156 -4.92 -3.98 -7.30
C PHE A 156 -3.87 -4.09 -6.18
N GLY A 157 -3.50 -2.97 -5.56
CA GLY A 157 -2.34 -2.89 -4.69
C GLY A 157 -1.00 -3.16 -5.40
N ASP A 158 -0.93 -2.98 -6.72
CA ASP A 158 0.25 -3.26 -7.54
C ASP A 158 1.27 -2.11 -7.48
N TYR A 159 2.45 -2.38 -6.90
CA TYR A 159 3.54 -1.42 -6.84
C TYR A 159 4.92 -2.10 -6.75
N ASN A 160 5.94 -1.33 -7.09
CA ASN A 160 7.34 -1.58 -6.77
C ASN A 160 8.01 -0.24 -6.43
N ASP A 161 9.29 -0.27 -6.09
CA ASP A 161 10.00 0.95 -5.64
C ASP A 161 9.91 2.09 -6.65
N ARG A 162 9.98 1.76 -7.95
CA ARG A 162 9.82 2.72 -9.06
C ARG A 162 8.46 3.41 -9.03
N VAL A 163 7.36 2.64 -8.88
CA VAL A 163 6.00 3.21 -8.79
C VAL A 163 5.87 4.12 -7.56
N ILE A 164 6.36 3.67 -6.40
CA ILE A 164 6.26 4.44 -5.15
C ILE A 164 7.02 5.78 -5.27
N ASN A 165 8.25 5.75 -5.80
CA ASN A 165 9.06 6.95 -5.98
C ASN A 165 8.41 7.94 -6.95
N LEU A 166 7.95 7.47 -8.12
CA LEU A 166 7.24 8.34 -9.07
C LEU A 166 5.99 8.98 -8.47
N CYS A 167 5.22 8.24 -7.68
CA CYS A 167 4.05 8.81 -7.01
C CYS A 167 4.44 9.92 -6.02
N ARG A 168 5.48 9.71 -5.22
CA ARG A 168 5.97 10.71 -4.24
C ARG A 168 6.56 11.95 -4.93
N GLU A 169 7.31 11.77 -6.02
CA GLU A 169 7.82 12.86 -6.86
C GLU A 169 6.68 13.70 -7.47
N ASN A 170 5.52 13.08 -7.71
CA ASN A 170 4.30 13.75 -8.16
C ASN A 170 3.42 14.25 -7.01
N GLY A 171 3.96 14.32 -5.78
CA GLY A 171 3.32 14.93 -4.61
C GLY A 171 2.31 14.04 -3.89
N TYR A 172 2.31 12.73 -4.13
CA TYR A 172 1.37 11.82 -3.49
C TYR A 172 1.93 11.16 -2.23
N TYR A 173 1.08 11.06 -1.21
CA TYR A 173 1.17 10.02 -0.20
C TYR A 173 0.58 8.74 -0.78
N VAL A 174 1.41 7.70 -0.91
CA VAL A 174 0.95 6.42 -1.46
C VAL A 174 0.37 5.57 -0.34
N ILE A 175 -0.88 5.17 -0.51
CA ILE A 175 -1.71 4.54 0.52
C ILE A 175 -2.06 3.10 0.12
N GLN A 176 -1.93 2.18 1.07
CA GLN A 176 -2.42 0.81 1.02
C GLN A 176 -3.45 0.57 2.14
N TRP A 177 -3.57 -0.66 2.63
CA TRP A 177 -4.40 -1.04 3.75
C TRP A 177 -3.75 -2.21 4.48
N ASP A 178 -3.79 -2.21 5.81
CA ASP A 178 -3.45 -3.38 6.63
C ASP A 178 -4.67 -4.28 6.87
N VAL A 179 -5.88 -3.74 6.74
CA VAL A 179 -7.14 -4.48 6.93
C VAL A 179 -7.96 -4.52 5.65
N ASP A 180 -7.97 -5.68 4.97
CA ASP A 180 -8.83 -5.93 3.82
C ASP A 180 -10.18 -6.53 4.26
N SER A 181 -11.29 -5.89 3.89
CA SER A 181 -12.63 -6.42 4.18
C SER A 181 -12.97 -7.67 3.35
N LEU A 182 -12.39 -7.81 2.15
CA LEU A 182 -12.79 -8.73 1.08
C LEU A 182 -14.28 -8.64 0.72
N ASP A 183 -14.88 -7.46 0.84
CA ASP A 183 -16.28 -7.20 0.52
C ASP A 183 -16.62 -7.49 -0.96
N TRP A 184 -15.66 -7.30 -1.87
CA TRP A 184 -15.75 -7.67 -3.28
C TRP A 184 -15.99 -9.16 -3.55
N LYS A 185 -15.75 -10.03 -2.55
CA LYS A 185 -16.06 -11.47 -2.64
C LYS A 185 -17.54 -11.79 -2.37
N GLU A 186 -18.33 -10.80 -1.94
CA GLU A 186 -19.77 -10.93 -1.67
C GLU A 186 -20.13 -12.11 -0.73
N LEU A 187 -19.30 -12.38 0.28
CA LEU A 187 -19.49 -13.50 1.22
C LEU A 187 -20.63 -13.25 2.23
N GLY A 188 -21.28 -12.09 2.17
CA GLY A 188 -22.32 -11.65 3.10
C GLY A 188 -21.83 -10.66 4.15
N VAL A 189 -22.75 -10.20 5.00
CA VAL A 189 -22.52 -9.16 6.02
C VAL A 189 -21.55 -9.62 7.11
N GLN A 190 -21.85 -10.73 7.79
CA GLN A 190 -21.09 -11.14 8.98
C GLN A 190 -19.61 -11.45 8.68
N PRO A 191 -19.23 -12.13 7.57
CA PRO A 191 -17.82 -12.35 7.24
C PRO A 191 -17.00 -11.08 7.07
N VAL A 192 -17.61 -9.99 6.55
CA VAL A 192 -16.96 -8.69 6.42
C VAL A 192 -16.78 -8.07 7.81
N VAL A 193 -17.86 -8.01 8.60
CA VAL A 193 -17.83 -7.43 9.96
C VAL A 193 -16.78 -8.13 10.84
N ASP A 194 -16.77 -9.46 10.86
CA ASP A 194 -15.85 -10.23 11.70
C ASP A 194 -14.40 -10.12 11.24
N ARG A 195 -14.16 -10.01 9.93
CA ARG A 195 -12.81 -9.81 9.40
C ARG A 195 -12.27 -8.45 9.81
N VAL A 196 -13.04 -7.39 9.63
CA VAL A 196 -12.58 -6.03 9.94
C VAL A 196 -12.33 -5.89 11.46
N THR A 197 -13.32 -6.26 12.27
CA THR A 197 -13.26 -6.07 13.73
C THR A 197 -12.20 -6.92 14.42
N ARG A 198 -11.82 -8.08 13.85
CA ARG A 198 -10.74 -8.92 14.42
C ARG A 198 -9.34 -8.42 14.10
N ASN A 199 -9.15 -7.75 12.96
CA ASN A 199 -7.82 -7.40 12.44
C ASN A 199 -7.47 -5.92 12.64
N VAL A 200 -8.43 -5.10 13.04
CA VAL A 200 -8.19 -3.68 13.32
C VAL A 200 -7.29 -3.48 14.53
N GLN A 201 -6.40 -2.49 14.43
CA GLN A 201 -5.55 -1.99 15.50
C GLN A 201 -5.45 -0.47 15.42
N LYS A 202 -4.80 0.17 16.42
CA LYS A 202 -4.54 1.62 16.36
C LYS A 202 -3.75 1.96 15.10
N GLY A 203 -4.26 2.93 14.34
CA GLY A 203 -3.65 3.40 13.10
C GLY A 203 -3.93 2.54 11.87
N SER A 204 -4.84 1.57 11.95
CA SER A 204 -5.22 0.77 10.78
C SER A 204 -5.93 1.59 9.69
N ILE A 205 -5.69 1.20 8.45
CA ILE A 205 -6.38 1.66 7.25
C ILE A 205 -7.17 0.48 6.68
N ILE A 206 -8.48 0.63 6.61
CA ILE A 206 -9.43 -0.41 6.21
C ILE A 206 -9.87 -0.17 4.76
N LEU A 207 -9.81 -1.22 3.92
CA LEU A 207 -10.29 -1.20 2.53
C LEU A 207 -11.72 -1.76 2.41
N PHE A 208 -12.59 -0.97 1.76
CA PHE A 208 -13.86 -1.38 1.19
C PHE A 208 -13.98 -0.89 -0.26
N HIS A 209 -15.06 -1.29 -0.94
CA HIS A 209 -15.41 -0.82 -2.27
C HIS A 209 -16.78 -0.12 -2.28
N ASN A 210 -16.91 0.96 -3.04
CA ASN A 210 -18.15 1.75 -3.08
C ASN A 210 -19.34 1.02 -3.73
N ASN A 211 -19.09 -0.10 -4.39
CA ASN A 211 -20.05 -0.88 -5.14
C ASN A 211 -20.29 -2.29 -4.55
N ALA A 212 -19.73 -2.59 -3.37
CA ALA A 212 -19.88 -3.89 -2.75
C ALA A 212 -21.34 -4.15 -2.35
N LYS A 213 -21.87 -5.31 -2.77
CA LYS A 213 -23.28 -5.67 -2.69
C LYS A 213 -23.96 -5.45 -1.33
N TYR A 214 -23.23 -5.71 -0.23
CA TYR A 214 -23.76 -5.66 1.14
C TYR A 214 -23.26 -4.45 1.94
N VAL A 215 -22.64 -3.45 1.30
CA VAL A 215 -22.00 -2.33 2.00
C VAL A 215 -22.95 -1.55 2.90
N LEU A 216 -24.18 -1.33 2.48
CA LEU A 216 -25.17 -0.61 3.26
C LEU A 216 -25.62 -1.38 4.52
N ASP A 217 -25.43 -2.70 4.53
CA ASP A 217 -25.81 -3.56 5.66
C ASP A 217 -24.64 -3.74 6.65
N TYR A 218 -23.42 -3.98 6.14
CA TYR A 218 -22.27 -4.23 7.04
C TYR A 218 -21.63 -2.95 7.56
N LEU A 219 -21.67 -1.83 6.81
CA LEU A 219 -20.95 -0.61 7.19
C LEU A 219 -21.44 -0.03 8.52
N PRO A 220 -22.76 0.08 8.79
CA PRO A 220 -23.25 0.53 10.10
C PRO A 220 -22.74 -0.34 11.25
N ILE A 221 -22.76 -1.66 11.09
CA ILE A 221 -22.33 -2.63 12.12
C ILE A 221 -20.83 -2.50 12.38
N VAL A 222 -20.02 -2.33 11.34
CA VAL A 222 -18.58 -2.09 11.47
C VAL A 222 -18.32 -0.80 12.25
N ILE A 223 -18.97 0.30 11.87
CA ILE A 223 -18.79 1.60 12.53
C ILE A 223 -19.16 1.50 14.01
N GLU A 224 -20.32 0.91 14.32
CA GLU A 224 -20.80 0.74 15.70
C GLU A 224 -19.82 -0.07 16.55
N ARG A 225 -19.29 -1.19 16.03
CA ARG A 225 -18.32 -2.01 16.75
C ARG A 225 -17.02 -1.26 17.01
N LEU A 226 -16.48 -0.57 16.00
CA LEU A 226 -15.26 0.23 16.13
C LEU A 226 -15.43 1.35 17.17
N GLN A 227 -16.53 2.10 17.09
CA GLN A 227 -16.82 3.16 18.05
C GLN A 227 -17.06 2.63 19.47
N ALA A 228 -17.74 1.48 19.62
CA ALA A 228 -17.94 0.82 20.91
C ALA A 228 -16.63 0.36 21.55
N GLU A 229 -15.63 -0.01 20.74
CA GLU A 229 -14.27 -0.32 21.20
C GLU A 229 -13.41 0.93 21.47
N GLY A 230 -13.98 2.11 21.25
CA GLY A 230 -13.36 3.41 21.52
C GLY A 230 -12.50 3.94 20.38
N TYR A 231 -12.67 3.44 19.15
CA TYR A 231 -12.01 3.99 17.98
C TYR A 231 -12.71 5.24 17.46
N GLU A 232 -11.93 6.29 17.23
CA GLU A 232 -12.30 7.40 16.37
C GLU A 232 -12.02 7.02 14.91
N ILE A 233 -13.01 7.19 14.04
CA ILE A 233 -12.87 6.93 12.60
C ILE A 233 -12.63 8.26 11.90
N VAL A 234 -11.45 8.39 11.29
CA VAL A 234 -10.99 9.61 10.64
C VAL A 234 -10.64 9.35 9.18
N PRO A 235 -10.70 10.36 8.30
CA PRO A 235 -10.22 10.20 6.93
C PRO A 235 -8.69 10.07 6.94
N ILE A 236 -8.12 9.41 5.94
CA ILE A 236 -6.69 9.06 5.89
C ILE A 236 -5.81 10.31 5.99
N SER A 237 -6.21 11.44 5.41
CA SER A 237 -5.48 12.72 5.49
C SER A 237 -5.30 13.26 6.91
N LYS A 238 -6.12 12.78 7.87
CA LYS A 238 -6.06 13.08 9.30
C LYS A 238 -5.42 11.97 10.13
N LEU A 239 -5.25 10.78 9.56
CA LEU A 239 -4.56 9.66 10.20
C LEU A 239 -3.04 9.73 9.96
N ILE A 240 -2.63 10.04 8.74
CA ILE A 240 -1.22 10.00 8.34
C ILE A 240 -0.43 11.21 8.82
N TYR A 241 0.87 11.00 9.03
CA TYR A 241 1.84 12.07 9.17
C TYR A 241 2.21 12.64 7.80
N LYS A 242 2.29 13.97 7.70
CA LYS A 242 2.62 14.66 6.44
C LYS A 242 4.09 15.07 6.36
N ASP A 243 4.70 15.29 7.52
CA ASP A 243 6.09 15.73 7.64
C ASP A 243 6.81 14.86 8.67
N ASN A 244 8.14 14.82 8.55
CA ASN A 244 9.04 14.16 9.50
C ASN A 244 8.65 12.71 9.85
N PHE A 245 8.33 11.90 8.84
CA PHE A 245 8.03 10.48 9.03
C PHE A 245 8.95 9.58 8.20
N TYR A 246 8.94 8.30 8.53
CA TYR A 246 9.46 7.22 7.70
C TYR A 246 8.46 6.07 7.65
N ILE A 247 8.63 5.18 6.66
CA ILE A 247 7.90 3.92 6.56
C ILE A 247 8.84 2.79 6.97
N ASP A 248 8.41 1.99 7.94
CA ASP A 248 9.17 0.80 8.36
C ASP A 248 9.02 -0.35 7.35
N ASN A 249 9.71 -1.47 7.61
CA ASN A 249 9.70 -2.63 6.72
C ASN A 249 8.35 -3.37 6.65
N THR A 250 7.37 -3.01 7.48
CA THR A 250 6.00 -3.55 7.44
C THR A 250 5.02 -2.63 6.70
N GLY A 251 5.48 -1.45 6.26
CA GLY A 251 4.60 -0.43 5.68
C GLY A 251 3.94 0.46 6.73
N ARG A 252 4.34 0.37 8.00
CA ARG A 252 3.80 1.23 9.05
C ARG A 252 4.51 2.58 9.04
N GLN A 253 3.74 3.65 9.00
CA GLN A 253 4.23 5.02 9.06
C GLN A 253 4.56 5.43 10.49
N LYS A 254 5.74 6.00 10.72
CA LYS A 254 6.26 6.41 12.02
C LYS A 254 6.89 7.80 11.96
N ILE A 255 6.81 8.58 13.02
CA ILE A 255 7.54 9.86 13.13
C ILE A 255 9.05 9.57 13.28
N ASN A 256 9.90 10.36 12.63
CA ASN A 256 11.33 10.34 12.95
C ASN A 256 11.54 11.01 14.31
N GLU A 257 12.18 10.29 15.23
CA GLU A 257 12.63 10.84 16.52
C GLU A 257 13.63 11.99 16.36
#